data_AF-A0A1Q6M732-F1
#
_entry.id   AF-A0A1Q6M732-F1
#
_cell.length_a   1.000
_cell.length_b   1.000
_cell.length_c   1.000
_cell.angle_alpha   90.00
_cell.angle_beta   90.00
_cell.angle_gamma   90.00
#
_symmetry.space_group_name_H-M   'P 1'
#
loop_
_entity.id
_entity.type
_entity.pdbx_description
1 polymer ?
#
loop_
_entity_poly.entity_id
_entity_poly.type
_entity_poly.pdbx_seq_one_letter_code
_entity_poly.pdbx_strand_id
1 'polypeptide(L)'
;MSKDLLNNVDFEMIRKMTIMNSHGDYSVQQLIYNDNGKTTVIDFETAKKLPIIWEVMRSYSYIDEEAKNGELNIDTLVEYVKEFAKYVQLNEYDLKYAAQLYLIQIVSSPFGYKQYNDDYEKKGLLEFALFRTNLCRYLYNNSKEISTRLQKEVNSYTKV
;
A
#
# COMPACT_ATOMS: atom_id res chain seq x y z
N MET A 1 16.44 8.45 5.84
CA MET A 1 15.17 8.04 5.20
C MET A 1 14.21 9.21 5.02
N SER A 2 13.61 9.81 6.05
CA SER A 2 12.59 10.87 5.87
C SER A 2 13.13 12.17 5.23
N LYS A 3 14.29 12.67 5.68
CA LYS A 3 14.96 13.85 5.06
C LYS A 3 15.43 13.55 3.64
N ASP A 4 15.89 12.34 3.37
CA ASP A 4 16.33 11.93 2.04
C ASP A 4 15.15 11.84 1.07
N LEU A 5 13.98 11.37 1.51
CA LEU A 5 12.77 11.34 0.69
C LEU A 5 12.33 12.75 0.29
N LEU A 6 12.34 13.71 1.22
CA LEU A 6 11.96 15.10 0.94
C LEU A 6 12.82 15.76 -0.15
N ASN A 7 14.11 15.44 -0.20
CA ASN A 7 15.04 16.03 -1.16
C ASN A 7 15.04 15.32 -2.53
N ASN A 8 14.55 14.08 -2.60
CA ASN A 8 14.68 13.22 -3.78
C ASN A 8 13.33 12.82 -4.42
N VAL A 9 12.20 13.18 -3.81
CA VAL A 9 10.87 12.90 -4.35
C VAL A 9 10.32 14.14 -5.05
N ASP A 10 10.02 13.98 -6.34
CA ASP A 10 9.26 14.96 -7.10
C ASP A 10 7.76 14.82 -6.81
N PHE A 11 7.21 15.71 -5.98
CA PHE A 11 5.79 15.67 -5.62
C PHE A 11 4.86 16.04 -6.78
N GLU A 12 5.36 16.63 -7.87
CA GLU A 12 4.55 16.85 -9.09
C GLU A 12 4.12 15.52 -9.72
N MET A 13 4.82 14.42 -9.43
CA MET A 13 4.43 13.09 -9.91
C MET A 13 3.04 12.69 -9.42
N ILE A 14 2.63 13.11 -8.22
CA ILE A 14 1.30 12.79 -7.65
C ILE A 14 0.18 13.36 -8.53
N ARG A 15 0.40 14.53 -9.16
CA ARG A 15 -0.59 15.15 -10.05
C ARG A 15 -0.80 14.37 -11.35
N LYS A 16 0.12 13.48 -11.71
CA LYS A 16 0.06 12.64 -12.92
C LYS A 16 -0.48 11.24 -12.63
N MET A 17 -0.68 10.89 -11.37
CA MET A 17 -1.23 9.59 -10.96
C MET A 17 -2.76 9.55 -11.12
N THR A 18 -3.32 8.36 -11.16
CA THR A 18 -4.77 8.15 -11.27
C THR A 18 -5.44 8.44 -9.93
N ILE A 19 -6.08 9.61 -9.80
CA ILE A 19 -6.79 10.02 -8.58
C ILE A 19 -8.26 9.58 -8.65
N MET A 20 -8.71 8.81 -7.65
CA MET A 20 -10.10 8.32 -7.58
C MET A 20 -10.66 8.44 -6.17
N ASN A 21 -12.00 8.36 -6.04
CA ASN A 21 -12.62 8.09 -4.74
C ASN A 21 -12.18 6.70 -4.28
N SER A 22 -11.69 6.60 -3.05
CA SER A 22 -11.25 5.35 -2.45
C SER A 22 -11.75 5.25 -1.02
N HIS A 23 -11.65 4.04 -0.44
CA HIS A 23 -12.04 3.76 0.94
C HIS A 23 -11.25 4.58 1.96
N GLY A 24 -9.97 4.86 1.67
CA GLY A 24 -9.07 5.65 2.51
C GLY A 24 -8.23 4.81 3.48
N ASP A 25 -8.67 3.59 3.78
CA ASP A 25 -8.05 2.62 4.69
C ASP A 25 -8.42 1.16 4.42
N TYR A 26 -8.72 0.82 3.17
CA TYR A 26 -9.07 -0.54 2.77
C TYR A 26 -8.00 -1.57 3.18
N SER A 27 -8.41 -2.55 3.98
CA SER A 27 -7.64 -3.74 4.34
C SER A 27 -8.58 -4.91 4.62
N VAL A 28 -8.04 -6.10 4.89
CA VAL A 28 -8.83 -7.28 5.26
C VAL A 28 -9.70 -7.05 6.51
N GLN A 29 -9.36 -6.09 7.37
CA GLN A 29 -10.12 -5.77 8.58
C GLN A 29 -11.46 -5.10 8.29
N GLN A 30 -11.63 -4.51 7.10
CA GLN A 30 -12.87 -3.85 6.65
C GLN A 30 -13.81 -4.80 5.91
N LEU A 31 -13.49 -6.11 5.84
CA LEU A 31 -14.27 -7.11 5.12
C LEU A 31 -15.05 -7.99 6.08
N ILE A 32 -16.37 -8.02 5.91
CA ILE A 32 -17.27 -8.98 6.57
C ILE A 32 -17.72 -10.01 5.53
N TYR A 33 -17.49 -11.28 5.82
CA TYR A 33 -17.94 -12.39 4.99
C TYR A 33 -19.17 -13.02 5.63
N ASN A 34 -20.19 -13.34 4.82
CA ASN A 34 -21.27 -14.21 5.25
C ASN A 34 -20.94 -15.68 4.96
N ASP A 35 -21.77 -16.59 5.48
CA ASP A 35 -21.60 -18.05 5.32
C ASP A 35 -21.58 -18.52 3.85
N ASN A 36 -22.10 -17.71 2.93
CA ASN A 36 -22.11 -17.98 1.49
C ASN A 36 -20.94 -17.32 0.73
N GLY A 37 -19.96 -16.76 1.45
CA GLY A 37 -18.80 -16.09 0.85
C GLY A 37 -19.12 -14.73 0.21
N LYS A 38 -20.28 -14.12 0.48
CA LYS A 38 -20.53 -12.74 0.06
C LYS A 38 -19.79 -11.78 0.99
N THR A 39 -19.10 -10.83 0.37
CA THR A 39 -18.31 -9.82 1.08
C THR A 39 -19.09 -8.51 1.21
N THR A 40 -19.10 -7.94 2.41
CA THR A 40 -19.54 -6.57 2.68
C THR A 40 -18.33 -5.76 3.13
N VAL A 41 -18.15 -4.57 2.53
CA VAL A 41 -17.13 -3.60 2.94
C VAL A 41 -17.77 -2.64 3.94
N ILE A 42 -17.10 -2.40 5.06
CA ILE A 42 -17.55 -1.47 6.12
C ILE A 42 -16.49 -0.40 6.36
N ASP A 43 -16.80 0.58 7.23
CA ASP A 43 -15.82 1.54 7.76
C ASP A 43 -15.38 2.65 6.77
N PHE A 44 -16.34 3.29 6.11
CA PHE A 44 -16.08 4.38 5.14
C PHE A 44 -15.72 5.74 5.76
N GLU A 45 -15.38 5.81 7.05
CA GLU A 45 -15.12 7.07 7.74
C GLU A 45 -13.90 7.84 7.19
N THR A 46 -12.95 7.12 6.58
CA THR A 46 -11.76 7.73 5.97
C THR A 46 -11.85 7.93 4.44
N ALA A 47 -13.03 7.68 3.85
CA ALA A 47 -13.26 7.74 2.41
C ALA A 47 -12.89 9.10 1.83
N LYS A 48 -12.06 9.10 0.78
CA LYS A 48 -11.51 10.33 0.19
C LYS A 48 -11.02 10.11 -1.23
N LYS A 49 -10.65 11.21 -1.91
CA LYS A 49 -9.91 11.15 -3.17
C LYS A 49 -8.42 11.03 -2.91
N LEU A 50 -7.78 10.01 -3.50
CA LEU A 50 -6.34 9.76 -3.38
C LEU A 50 -5.82 9.05 -4.64
N PRO A 51 -4.48 8.99 -4.86
CA PRO A 51 -3.93 8.18 -5.95
C PRO A 51 -4.24 6.71 -5.71
N ILE A 52 -5.00 6.08 -6.61
CA ILE A 52 -5.65 4.78 -6.33
C ILE A 52 -4.63 3.66 -6.03
N ILE A 53 -3.45 3.71 -6.65
CA ILE A 53 -2.38 2.72 -6.42
C ILE A 53 -1.92 2.69 -4.96
N TRP A 54 -2.08 3.78 -4.21
CA TRP A 54 -1.85 3.80 -2.77
C TRP A 54 -2.73 2.75 -2.09
N GLU A 55 -4.04 2.78 -2.34
CA GLU A 55 -4.99 1.88 -1.70
C GLU A 55 -4.72 0.42 -2.08
N VAL A 56 -4.31 0.17 -3.33
CA VAL A 56 -3.89 -1.15 -3.80
C VAL A 56 -2.67 -1.66 -3.03
N MET A 57 -1.61 -0.84 -2.91
CA MET A 57 -0.40 -1.21 -2.15
C MET A 57 -0.71 -1.45 -0.67
N ARG A 58 -1.56 -0.60 -0.08
CA ARG A 58 -2.03 -0.78 1.30
C ARG A 58 -2.74 -2.11 1.46
N SER A 59 -3.78 -2.34 0.66
CA SER A 59 -4.59 -3.55 0.69
C SER A 59 -3.73 -4.81 0.60
N TYR A 60 -2.84 -4.86 -0.40
CA TYR A 60 -1.93 -5.98 -0.62
C TYR A 60 -1.05 -6.26 0.62
N SER A 61 -0.45 -5.22 1.21
CA SER A 61 0.46 -5.39 2.36
C SER A 61 -0.21 -5.97 3.63
N TYR A 62 -1.55 -5.96 3.70
CA TYR A 62 -2.32 -6.50 4.82
C TYR A 62 -3.01 -7.83 4.53
N ILE A 63 -3.06 -8.26 3.26
CA ILE A 63 -3.78 -9.49 2.86
C ILE A 63 -2.83 -10.64 2.53
N ASP A 64 -1.63 -10.34 2.05
CA ASP A 64 -0.64 -11.36 1.70
C ASP A 64 0.02 -11.91 2.97
N GLU A 65 -0.02 -13.23 3.17
CA GLU A 65 0.56 -13.86 4.35
C GLU A 65 2.09 -13.68 4.43
N GLU A 66 2.76 -13.64 3.27
CA GLU A 66 4.20 -13.43 3.21
C GLU A 66 4.58 -12.00 3.62
N ALA A 67 3.63 -11.06 3.53
CA ALA A 67 3.81 -9.70 4.00
C ALA A 67 3.90 -9.58 5.53
N LYS A 68 3.52 -10.58 6.33
CA LYS A 68 3.36 -10.46 7.80
C LYS A 68 4.55 -9.87 8.58
N ASN A 69 5.77 -9.98 8.04
CA ASN A 69 6.98 -9.43 8.66
C ASN A 69 7.39 -8.04 8.13
N GLY A 70 6.59 -7.46 7.25
CA GLY A 70 6.86 -6.21 6.54
C GLY A 70 7.73 -6.40 5.30
N GLU A 71 7.71 -7.57 4.67
CA GLU A 71 8.45 -7.87 3.44
C GLU A 71 7.48 -8.32 2.36
N LEU A 72 7.45 -7.66 1.21
CA LEU A 72 6.47 -8.00 0.18
C LEU A 72 6.98 -9.13 -0.72
N ASN A 73 6.07 -9.97 -1.21
CA ASN A 73 6.36 -10.84 -2.34
C ASN A 73 6.05 -10.09 -3.65
N ILE A 74 7.08 -9.76 -4.42
CA ILE A 74 6.90 -8.94 -5.63
C ILE A 74 6.11 -9.70 -6.71
N ASP A 75 6.22 -11.03 -6.78
CA ASP A 75 5.47 -11.83 -7.75
C ASP A 75 3.97 -11.80 -7.46
N THR A 76 3.57 -12.03 -6.20
CA THR A 76 2.14 -11.96 -5.82
C THR A 76 1.61 -10.54 -5.85
N LEU A 77 2.44 -9.52 -5.53
CA LEU A 77 2.09 -8.12 -5.71
C LEU A 77 1.76 -7.80 -7.18
N VAL A 78 2.59 -8.27 -8.13
CA VAL A 78 2.34 -8.07 -9.57
C VAL A 78 1.00 -8.69 -9.98
N GLU A 79 0.72 -9.92 -9.56
CA GLU A 79 -0.56 -10.58 -9.86
C GLU A 79 -1.75 -9.86 -9.22
N TYR A 80 -1.61 -9.37 -7.98
CA TYR A 80 -2.63 -8.57 -7.32
C TYR A 80 -2.94 -7.28 -8.08
N VAL A 81 -1.91 -6.56 -8.52
CA VAL A 81 -2.07 -5.32 -9.31
C VAL A 81 -2.66 -5.61 -10.68
N LYS A 82 -2.31 -6.73 -11.34
CA LYS A 82 -2.95 -7.16 -12.60
C LYS A 82 -4.44 -7.43 -12.43
N GLU A 83 -4.82 -8.13 -11.36
CA GLU A 83 -6.23 -8.39 -11.05
C GLU A 83 -7.00 -7.09 -10.85
N PHE A 84 -6.45 -6.16 -10.07
CA PHE A 84 -7.02 -4.83 -9.88
C PHE A 84 -7.14 -4.05 -11.20
N ALA A 85 -6.10 -4.10 -12.04
CA ALA A 85 -6.03 -3.37 -13.30
C ALA A 85 -7.08 -3.80 -14.34
N LYS A 86 -7.75 -4.95 -14.15
CA LYS A 86 -8.92 -5.35 -14.95
C LYS A 86 -10.12 -4.41 -14.78
N TYR A 87 -10.22 -3.75 -13.62
CA TYR A 87 -11.36 -2.90 -13.26
C TYR A 87 -11.02 -1.41 -13.34
N VAL A 88 -9.75 -1.05 -13.15
CA VAL A 88 -9.29 0.34 -13.14
C VAL A 88 -8.04 0.46 -14.00
N GLN A 89 -8.08 1.34 -15.00
CA GLN A 89 -6.91 1.62 -15.83
C GLN A 89 -5.86 2.39 -15.03
N LEU A 90 -4.72 1.75 -14.75
CA LEU A 90 -3.54 2.36 -14.14
C LEU A 90 -2.63 2.95 -15.23
N ASN A 91 -2.02 4.09 -14.93
CA ASN A 91 -1.08 4.76 -15.82
C ASN A 91 0.39 4.49 -15.43
N GLU A 92 1.33 4.98 -16.25
CA GLU A 92 2.76 4.74 -16.02
C GLU A 92 3.27 5.27 -14.66
N TYR A 93 2.72 6.39 -14.17
CA TYR A 93 3.11 7.00 -12.91
C TYR A 93 2.62 6.18 -11.73
N ASP A 94 1.41 5.60 -11.82
CA ASP A 94 0.88 4.70 -10.81
C ASP A 94 1.85 3.54 -10.57
N LEU A 95 2.23 2.85 -11.65
CA LEU A 95 3.11 1.67 -11.58
C LEU A 95 4.54 2.05 -11.19
N LYS A 96 5.06 3.14 -11.75
CA LYS A 96 6.44 3.58 -11.52
C LYS A 96 6.68 4.00 -10.08
N TYR A 97 5.70 4.64 -9.44
CA TYR A 97 5.86 5.27 -8.14
C TYR A 97 5.05 4.62 -7.00
N ALA A 98 4.42 3.47 -7.23
CA ALA A 98 3.61 2.75 -6.25
C ALA A 98 4.30 2.60 -4.88
N ALA A 99 5.53 2.08 -4.88
CA ALA A 99 6.30 1.84 -3.66
C ALA A 99 6.70 3.15 -2.96
N GLN A 100 7.16 4.16 -3.71
CA GLN A 100 7.56 5.45 -3.14
C GLN A 100 6.37 6.18 -2.51
N LEU A 101 5.23 6.22 -3.19
CA LEU A 101 4.02 6.88 -2.68
C LEU A 101 3.56 6.22 -1.38
N TYR A 102 3.51 4.88 -1.36
CA TYR A 102 3.07 4.16 -0.17
C TYR A 102 4.06 4.35 1.00
N LEU A 103 5.37 4.32 0.72
CA LEU A 103 6.41 4.62 1.73
C LEU A 103 6.23 6.00 2.37
N ILE A 104 6.01 7.05 1.57
CA ILE A 104 5.80 8.43 2.06
C ILE A 104 4.62 8.49 3.02
N GLN A 105 3.54 7.75 2.74
CA GLN A 105 2.43 7.67 3.65
C GLN A 105 2.87 7.05 4.99
N ILE A 106 3.38 5.83 4.97
CA ILE A 106 3.54 5.03 6.20
C ILE A 106 4.65 5.58 7.11
N VAL A 107 5.71 6.17 6.54
CA VAL A 107 6.85 6.70 7.31
C VAL A 107 6.46 7.88 8.21
N SER A 108 5.35 8.56 7.90
CA SER A 108 4.90 9.73 8.65
C SER A 108 4.16 9.40 9.96
N SER A 109 3.74 8.14 10.16
CA SER A 109 2.85 7.76 11.25
C SER A 109 3.61 7.19 12.47
N PRO A 110 3.59 7.86 13.64
CA PRO A 110 4.14 7.30 14.89
C PRO A 110 3.16 6.35 15.61
N PHE A 111 2.00 6.05 15.02
CA PHE A 111 1.02 5.13 15.59
C PHE A 111 1.66 3.78 15.92
N GLY A 112 1.11 3.04 16.86
CA GLY A 112 1.69 1.82 17.42
C GLY A 112 2.77 2.12 18.46
N TYR A 113 3.82 2.84 18.09
CA TYR A 113 4.85 3.28 19.04
C TYR A 113 4.30 4.23 20.10
N LYS A 114 3.53 5.25 19.68
CA LYS A 114 2.92 6.20 20.62
C LYS A 114 2.02 5.47 21.63
N GLN A 115 1.13 4.60 21.15
CA GLN A 115 0.19 3.88 22.00
C GLN A 115 0.89 2.93 22.97
N TYR A 116 1.98 2.27 22.55
CA TYR A 116 2.79 1.44 23.43
C TYR A 116 3.54 2.27 24.49
N ASN A 117 4.06 3.44 24.12
CA ASN A 117 4.71 4.33 25.08
C ASN A 117 3.74 4.90 26.12
N ASP A 118 2.46 5.06 25.76
CA ASP A 118 1.41 5.46 26.69
C ASP A 118 0.98 4.29 27.61
N ASP A 119 1.09 3.04 27.15
CA ASP A 119 0.72 1.82 27.87
C ASP A 119 1.46 0.58 27.32
N TYR A 120 2.40 0.07 28.13
CA TYR A 120 3.27 -1.05 27.75
C TYR A 120 2.57 -2.41 27.66
N GLU A 121 1.31 -2.54 28.07
CA GLU A 121 0.54 -3.76 27.84
C GLU A 121 0.03 -3.88 26.39
N LYS A 122 0.08 -2.80 25.60
CA LYS A 122 -0.37 -2.78 24.19
C LYS A 122 0.66 -3.39 23.23
N LYS A 123 1.13 -4.61 23.53
CA LYS A 123 2.16 -5.33 22.76
C LYS A 123 1.78 -5.55 21.30
N GLY A 124 0.50 -5.83 20.99
CA GLY A 124 0.03 -5.97 19.61
C GLY A 124 0.17 -4.68 18.78
N LEU A 125 0.06 -3.50 19.41
CA LEU A 125 0.30 -2.23 18.73
C LEU A 125 1.79 -1.95 18.49
N LEU A 126 2.66 -2.45 19.38
CA LEU A 126 4.11 -2.44 19.15
C LEU A 126 4.48 -3.37 17.98
N GLU A 127 3.92 -4.58 17.93
CA GLU A 127 4.12 -5.51 16.81
C GLU A 127 3.70 -4.88 15.48
N PHE A 128 2.53 -4.22 15.45
CA PHE A 128 2.07 -3.47 14.28
C PHE A 128 3.00 -2.31 13.90
N ALA A 129 3.61 -1.62 14.88
CA ALA A 129 4.59 -0.56 14.61
C ALA A 129 5.88 -1.12 14.01
N LEU A 130 6.35 -2.26 14.52
CA LEU A 130 7.53 -2.95 14.03
C LEU A 130 7.32 -3.48 12.60
N PHE A 131 6.16 -4.10 12.35
CA PHE A 131 5.74 -4.51 11.00
C PHE A 131 5.81 -3.34 10.01
N ARG A 132 5.18 -2.19 10.30
CA ARG A 132 5.22 -1.02 9.41
C ARG A 132 6.62 -0.46 9.24
N THR A 133 7.46 -0.55 10.27
CA THR A 133 8.87 -0.11 10.19
C THR A 133 9.66 -1.01 9.25
N ASN A 134 9.46 -2.32 9.29
CA ASN A 134 10.05 -3.26 8.35
C ASN A 134 9.54 -3.01 6.93
N LEU A 135 8.24 -2.81 6.77
CA LEU A 135 7.62 -2.46 5.49
C LEU A 135 8.22 -1.19 4.89
N CYS A 136 8.46 -0.15 5.70
CA CYS A 136 9.16 1.05 5.25
C CYS A 136 10.57 0.73 4.70
N ARG A 137 11.35 -0.08 5.43
CA ARG A 137 12.70 -0.48 5.00
C ARG A 137 12.65 -1.29 3.71
N TYR A 138 11.72 -2.24 3.61
CA TYR A 138 11.54 -3.07 2.42
C TYR A 138 11.18 -2.21 1.20
N LEU A 139 10.18 -1.33 1.32
CA LEU A 139 9.77 -0.45 0.22
C LEU A 139 10.90 0.49 -0.21
N TYR A 140 11.66 1.04 0.74
CA TYR A 140 12.80 1.90 0.43
C TYR A 140 13.86 1.15 -0.39
N ASN A 141 14.26 -0.03 0.09
CA ASN A 141 15.32 -0.84 -0.54
C ASN A 141 14.91 -1.44 -1.89
N ASN A 142 13.64 -1.81 -2.04
CA ASN A 142 13.13 -2.53 -3.23
C ASN A 142 12.32 -1.64 -4.19
N SER A 143 12.23 -0.33 -3.94
CA SER A 143 11.42 0.59 -4.74
C SER A 143 11.70 0.51 -6.25
N LYS A 144 12.98 0.39 -6.65
CA LYS A 144 13.38 0.26 -8.05
C LYS A 144 12.94 -1.07 -8.67
N GLU A 145 13.05 -2.17 -7.92
CA GLU A 145 12.64 -3.49 -8.39
C GLU A 145 11.12 -3.55 -8.56
N ILE A 146 10.37 -3.13 -7.54
CA ILE A 146 8.89 -3.04 -7.60
C ILE A 146 8.46 -2.19 -8.81
N SER A 147 9.06 -1.01 -8.97
CA SER A 147 8.79 -0.11 -10.10
C SER A 147 9.04 -0.78 -11.46
N THR A 148 10.14 -1.53 -11.59
CA THR A 148 10.52 -2.21 -12.83
C THR A 148 9.57 -3.36 -13.14
N ARG A 149 9.27 -4.20 -12.14
CA ARG A 149 8.38 -5.36 -12.25
C ARG A 149 6.96 -4.94 -12.62
N LEU A 150 6.38 -3.96 -11.91
CA LEU A 150 5.04 -3.45 -12.20
C LEU A 150 4.94 -2.85 -13.61
N GLN A 151 5.89 -2.00 -14.01
CA GLN A 151 5.87 -1.40 -15.35
C GLN A 151 6.04 -2.42 -16.47
N LYS A 152 6.82 -3.48 -16.26
CA LYS A 152 7.05 -4.51 -17.29
C LYS A 152 5.85 -5.46 -17.43
N GLU A 153 5.30 -5.90 -16.30
CA GLU A 153 4.35 -7.02 -16.26
C GLU A 153 2.90 -6.58 -16.20
N VAL A 154 2.60 -5.38 -15.69
CA VAL A 154 1.23 -4.85 -15.67
C VAL A 154 0.91 -4.11 -16.98
N ASN A 155 1.84 -3.30 -17.52
CA ASN A 155 1.61 -2.61 -18.82
C ASN A 155 1.48 -3.57 -20.01
N SER A 156 2.12 -4.74 -19.93
CA SER A 156 1.98 -5.76 -20.98
C SER A 156 0.63 -6.47 -20.91
N TYR A 157 -0.07 -6.38 -19.77
CA TYR A 157 -1.37 -6.99 -19.53
C TYR A 157 -2.54 -6.06 -19.88
N THR A 158 -2.40 -4.74 -19.69
CA THR A 158 -3.46 -3.75 -19.93
C THR A 158 -3.55 -3.24 -21.37
N LYS A 159 -2.66 -3.67 -22.26
CA LYS A 159 -2.73 -3.40 -23.71
C LYS A 159 -3.59 -4.47 -24.40
N VAL A 160 -4.90 -4.40 -24.20
CA VAL A 160 -5.92 -5.09 -25.02
C VAL A 160 -6.95 -4.06 -25.47
#